data_AF-A0A915E099-F1
#
_entry.id   AF-A0A915E099-F1
#
_cell.length_a   1.000
_cell.length_b   1.000
_cell.length_c   1.000
_cell.angle_alpha   90.00
_cell.angle_beta   90.00
_cell.angle_gamma   90.00
#
_symmetry.space_group_name_H-M   'P 1'
#
loop_
_entity.id
_entity.type
_entity.pdbx_description
1 polymer ?
#
loop_
_entity_poly.entity_id
_entity_poly.type
_entity_poly.pdbx_seq_one_letter_code
_entity_poly.pdbx_strand_id
1 'polypeptide(L)'
;MSHFHKFLVFVIVLNTFQAATCQEECPNGMYFSKCTNLCPDPSCQSVEQHQKRLCFSLRCGRPACRCLDGLVKVNSQDNATGCVEPSQCAKI
;
A
#
# COMPACT_ATOMS: atom_id res chain seq x y z
N MET A 1 -16.18 -49.17 -13.42
CA MET A 1 -16.55 -48.09 -12.47
C MET A 1 -15.35 -47.31 -11.91
N SER A 2 -14.11 -47.83 -11.92
CA SER A 2 -12.93 -47.12 -11.38
C SER A 2 -12.33 -45.99 -12.23
N HIS A 3 -12.64 -45.90 -13.53
CA HIS A 3 -12.05 -44.90 -14.43
C HIS A 3 -12.69 -43.52 -14.27
N PHE A 4 -13.99 -43.49 -13.96
CA PHE A 4 -14.77 -42.27 -13.79
C PHE A 4 -14.36 -41.48 -12.53
N HIS A 5 -14.02 -42.20 -11.46
CA HIS A 5 -13.53 -41.62 -10.21
C HIS A 5 -12.17 -40.92 -10.40
N LYS A 6 -11.25 -41.52 -11.17
CA LYS A 6 -9.93 -40.94 -11.45
C LYS A 6 -10.03 -39.64 -12.26
N PHE A 7 -10.96 -39.59 -13.22
CA PHE A 7 -11.20 -38.39 -14.02
C PHE A 7 -11.79 -37.25 -13.19
N LEU A 8 -12.72 -37.58 -12.28
CA LEU A 8 -13.37 -36.60 -11.41
C LEU A 8 -12.39 -35.99 -10.39
N VAL A 9 -11.47 -36.80 -9.83
CA VAL A 9 -10.40 -36.30 -8.96
C VAL A 9 -9.44 -35.37 -9.70
N PHE A 10 -9.11 -35.66 -10.96
CA PHE A 10 -8.20 -34.83 -11.77
C PHE A 10 -8.77 -33.43 -12.07
N VAL A 11 -10.09 -33.31 -12.27
CA VAL A 11 -10.77 -32.02 -12.53
C VAL A 11 -10.86 -31.14 -11.28
N ILE A 12 -10.94 -31.74 -10.09
CA ILE A 12 -11.01 -31.01 -8.82
C ILE A 12 -9.66 -30.35 -8.49
N VAL A 13 -8.54 -31.03 -8.79
CA VAL A 13 -7.18 -30.50 -8.50
C VAL A 13 -6.81 -29.32 -9.41
N LEU A 14 -7.36 -29.24 -10.62
CA LEU A 14 -7.10 -28.13 -11.55
C LEU A 14 -7.88 -26.83 -11.23
N ASN A 15 -8.94 -26.91 -10.41
CA ASN A 15 -9.82 -25.76 -10.14
C ASN A 15 -9.45 -24.98 -8.87
N THR A 16 -8.43 -25.37 -8.12
CA THR A 16 -7.93 -24.59 -6.98
C THR A 16 -6.88 -23.58 -7.42
N PHE A 17 -7.18 -22.76 -8.42
CA PHE A 17 -6.54 -21.45 -8.57
C PHE A 17 -7.21 -20.51 -7.55
N GLN A 18 -6.82 -20.64 -6.28
CA GLN A 18 -7.10 -19.58 -5.31
C GLN A 18 -6.28 -18.37 -5.77
N ALA A 19 -6.93 -17.41 -6.44
CA ALA A 19 -6.38 -16.08 -6.61
C ALA A 19 -6.16 -15.52 -5.20
N ALA A 20 -4.90 -15.48 -4.76
CA ALA A 20 -4.51 -14.83 -3.54
C ALA A 20 -4.87 -13.35 -3.66
N THR A 21 -6.02 -12.95 -3.13
CA THR A 21 -6.29 -11.55 -2.88
C THR A 21 -5.37 -11.15 -1.73
N CYS A 22 -4.19 -10.63 -2.05
CA CYS A 22 -3.38 -9.88 -1.11
C CYS A 22 -4.26 -8.74 -0.61
N GLN A 23 -4.93 -8.96 0.52
CA GLN A 23 -5.38 -7.86 1.34
C GLN A 23 -4.07 -7.28 1.89
N GLU A 24 -3.51 -6.31 1.17
CA GLU A 24 -2.26 -5.66 1.56
C GLU A 24 -2.52 -4.95 2.89
N GLU A 25 -2.17 -5.63 3.99
CA GLU A 25 -2.20 -5.06 5.32
C GLU A 25 -1.13 -3.97 5.37
N CYS A 26 -1.57 -2.74 5.10
CA CYS A 26 -0.72 -1.59 5.22
C CYS A 26 -0.38 -1.36 6.71
N PRO A 27 0.86 -0.93 7.00
CA PRO A 27 1.28 -0.66 8.38
C PRO A 27 0.49 0.50 9.00
N ASN A 28 0.61 0.68 10.31
CA ASN A 28 -0.21 1.58 11.11
C ASN A 28 -0.36 3.00 10.51
N GLY A 29 -1.60 3.47 10.43
CA GLY A 29 -1.93 4.81 9.90
C GLY A 29 -1.88 4.93 8.37
N MET A 30 -1.76 3.81 7.66
CA MET A 30 -1.80 3.75 6.20
C MET A 30 -3.04 3.02 5.68
N TYR A 31 -3.42 3.34 4.45
CA TYR A 31 -4.43 2.62 3.69
C TYR A 31 -3.85 2.17 2.35
N PHE A 32 -4.29 1.02 1.86
CA PHE A 32 -3.91 0.55 0.54
C PHE A 32 -4.67 1.33 -0.52
N SER A 33 -3.95 1.98 -1.43
CA SER A 33 -4.55 2.64 -2.58
C SER A 33 -4.13 1.96 -3.88
N LYS A 34 -5.13 1.64 -4.71
CA LYS A 34 -4.90 1.17 -6.09
C LYS A 34 -4.44 2.28 -7.04
N CYS A 35 -4.64 3.54 -6.66
CA CYS A 35 -4.24 4.72 -7.42
C CYS A 35 -3.49 5.67 -6.50
N THR A 36 -2.17 5.63 -6.54
CA THR A 36 -1.32 6.56 -5.77
C THR A 36 -0.99 7.79 -6.60
N ASN A 37 -0.64 8.89 -5.95
CA ASN A 37 -0.10 10.03 -6.68
C ASN A 37 1.34 9.73 -7.10
N LEU A 38 1.72 10.05 -8.33
CA LEU A 38 3.12 9.97 -8.79
C LEU A 38 4.05 10.87 -7.98
N CYS A 39 3.49 11.91 -7.36
CA CYS A 39 4.24 12.80 -6.49
C CYS A 39 4.58 12.13 -5.16
N PRO A 40 5.81 12.39 -4.64
CA PRO A 40 6.25 11.83 -3.37
C PRO A 40 5.33 12.26 -2.22
N ASP A 41 5.06 11.34 -1.31
CA ASP A 41 4.30 11.60 -0.08
C ASP A 41 4.99 12.65 0.81
N PRO A 42 4.21 13.45 1.56
CA PRO A 42 4.80 14.27 2.60
C PRO A 42 5.41 13.37 3.67
N SER A 43 6.59 13.76 4.12
CA SER A 43 7.30 13.16 5.26
C SER A 43 7.63 14.22 6.30
N CYS A 44 8.02 13.80 7.51
CA CYS A 44 8.50 14.72 8.54
C CYS A 44 9.62 15.65 8.03
N GLN A 45 10.59 15.10 7.28
CA GLN A 45 11.64 15.90 6.65
C GLN A 45 11.07 17.02 5.74
N SER A 46 10.06 16.71 4.93
CA SER A 46 9.46 17.71 4.03
C SER A 46 8.66 18.78 4.79
N VAL A 47 8.07 18.42 5.93
CA VAL A 47 7.34 19.34 6.81
C VAL A 47 8.32 20.29 7.50
N GLU A 48 9.39 19.76 8.10
CA GLU A 48 10.43 20.54 8.79
C GLU A 48 11.16 21.49 7.84
N GLN A 49 11.43 21.05 6.61
CA GLN A 49 12.07 21.87 5.59
C GLN A 49 11.12 22.89 4.93
N HIS A 50 9.86 22.96 5.38
CA HIS A 50 8.80 23.78 4.76
C HIS A 50 8.75 23.62 3.23
N GLN A 51 9.03 22.41 2.73
CA GLN A 51 9.04 22.16 1.29
C GLN A 51 7.62 22.24 0.76
N LYS A 52 7.36 23.28 -0.03
CA LYS A 52 6.12 23.37 -0.80
C LYS A 52 6.10 22.22 -1.81
N ARG A 53 5.00 21.46 -1.86
CA ARG A 53 4.77 20.46 -2.92
C ARG A 53 4.65 21.19 -4.26
N LEU A 54 5.73 21.21 -5.02
CA LEU A 54 5.75 21.69 -6.41
C LEU A 54 5.33 20.59 -7.41
N CYS A 55 5.06 19.38 -6.92
CA CYS A 55 4.59 18.27 -7.74
C CYS A 55 3.06 18.16 -7.63
N PHE A 56 2.40 18.18 -8.78
CA PHE A 56 0.99 17.90 -8.93
C PHE A 56 0.79 16.93 -10.09
N SER A 57 0.07 15.84 -9.85
CA SER A 57 -0.32 14.89 -10.88
C SER A 57 -1.73 14.40 -10.64
N LEU A 58 -2.53 14.37 -11.71
CA LEU A 58 -3.85 13.75 -11.77
C LEU A 58 -3.78 12.28 -12.22
N ARG A 59 -2.58 11.76 -12.47
CA ARG A 59 -2.38 10.39 -12.96
C ARG A 59 -2.10 9.44 -11.80
N CYS A 60 -2.67 8.24 -11.91
CA CYS A 60 -2.42 7.14 -10.99
C CYS A 60 -1.02 6.56 -11.22
N GLY A 61 -0.22 6.55 -10.17
CA GLY A 61 0.96 5.72 -10.04
C GLY A 61 0.60 4.27 -9.72
N ARG A 62 1.62 3.49 -9.33
CA ARG A 62 1.44 2.08 -8.94
C ARG A 62 0.63 1.97 -7.64
N PRO A 63 -0.15 0.90 -7.46
CA PRO A 63 -0.77 0.59 -6.17
C PRO A 63 0.27 0.52 -5.06
N ALA A 64 0.00 1.14 -3.92
CA ALA A 64 0.84 1.09 -2.73
C ALA A 64 0.09 1.58 -1.48
N CYS A 65 0.67 1.34 -0.31
CA CYS A 65 0.23 1.92 0.95
C CYS A 65 0.51 3.44 0.99
N ARG A 66 -0.49 4.20 1.44
CA ARG A 66 -0.45 5.66 1.57
C ARG A 66 -0.85 6.05 2.98
N CYS A 67 -0.26 7.12 3.50
CA CYS A 67 -0.72 7.71 4.76
C CYS A 67 -2.18 8.15 4.63
N LEU A 68 -2.96 7.93 5.69
CA LEU A 68 -4.28 8.55 5.82
C LEU A 68 -4.18 10.07 5.65
N ASP A 69 -5.26 10.69 5.18
CA ASP A 69 -5.28 12.13 4.94
C ASP A 69 -4.90 12.92 6.20
N GLY A 70 -4.00 13.89 6.03
CA GLY A 70 -3.46 14.70 7.13
C GLY A 70 -2.25 14.08 7.85
N LEU A 71 -1.95 12.80 7.65
CA LEU A 71 -0.74 12.17 8.20
C LEU A 71 0.44 12.25 7.22
N VAL A 72 1.64 12.18 7.76
CA VAL A 72 2.91 12.22 7.01
C VAL A 72 3.77 11.02 7.36
N LYS A 73 4.63 10.62 6.42
CA LYS A 73 5.58 9.54 6.66
C LYS A 73 6.61 9.99 7.69
N VAL A 74 6.96 9.10 8.63
CA VAL A 74 8.06 9.36 9.56
C VAL A 74 9.38 9.53 8.78
N ASN A 75 9.65 8.62 7.85
CA ASN A 75 10.81 8.66 6.97
C ASN A 75 10.36 8.64 5.50
N SER A 76 10.98 9.46 4.65
CA SER A 76 10.68 9.51 3.21
C SER A 76 11.06 8.22 2.46
N GLN A 77 12.01 7.45 2.99
CA GLN A 77 12.57 6.25 2.37
C GLN A 77 11.96 4.95 2.89
N ASP A 78 11.27 4.99 4.03
CA ASP A 78 10.78 3.81 4.72
C ASP A 78 9.25 3.88 4.93
N ASN A 79 8.54 2.91 4.37
CA ASN A 79 7.09 2.78 4.53
C ASN A 79 6.73 1.88 5.73
N ALA A 80 7.68 1.18 6.35
CA ALA A 80 7.45 0.25 7.45
C ALA A 80 7.23 0.96 8.78
N THR A 81 7.82 2.15 8.94
CA THR A 81 7.75 2.97 10.16
C THR A 81 6.36 3.60 10.37
N GLY A 82 5.52 3.64 9.34
CA GLY A 82 4.14 4.12 9.41
C GLY A 82 4.01 5.64 9.22
N CYS A 83 2.83 6.16 9.56
CA CYS A 83 2.48 7.58 9.41
C CYS A 83 2.08 8.21 10.74
N VAL A 84 2.42 9.48 10.91
CA VAL A 84 2.19 10.27 12.13
C VAL A 84 1.57 11.62 11.77
N GLU A 85 1.03 12.31 12.77
CA GLU A 85 0.60 13.69 12.56
C GLU A 85 1.81 14.60 12.34
N PRO A 86 1.72 15.65 11.50
CA PRO A 86 2.81 16.61 11.28
C PRO A 86 3.33 17.23 12.58
N SER A 87 2.46 17.45 13.56
CA SER A 87 2.78 17.97 14.89
C SER A 87 3.66 17.02 15.72
N GLN A 88 3.62 15.72 15.41
CA GLN A 88 4.41 14.69 16.09
C GLN A 88 5.82 14.57 15.50
N CYS A 89 6.10 15.13 14.32
CA CYS A 89 7.43 15.09 13.71
C CYS A 89 8.52 15.71 14.59
N ALA A 90 8.20 16.74 15.38
CA ALA A 90 9.15 17.37 16.31
C ALA A 90 9.45 16.53 17.56
N LYS A 91 8.78 15.38 17.73
CA LYS A 91 8.93 14.47 18.88
C LYS A 91 9.64 13.16 18.52
N ILE A 92 10.04 13.01 17.26
CA ILE A 92 10.68 11.82 16.68
C ILE A 92 12.14 12.16 16.38
#